data_AF-A0A450YKX7-F1
#
_entry.id   AF-A0A450YKX7-F1
#
_cell.length_a   1.000
_cell.length_b   1.000
_cell.length_c   1.000
_cell.angle_alpha   90.00
_cell.angle_beta   90.00
_cell.angle_gamma   90.00
#
_symmetry.space_group_name_H-M   'P 1'
#
loop_
_entity.id
_entity.type
_entity.pdbx_description
1 polymer ?
#
loop_
_entity_poly.entity_id
_entity_poly.type
_entity_poly.pdbx_seq_one_letter_code
_entity_poly.pdbx_strand_id
1 'polypeptide(L)'
;MDSRMVGRLGIDFLGMSFGTPLVLVSGCAGFGEEYTRITGFSNRDVGAVCLKGTTLEPRLGNPPHRICETPAGMLNAIGLQNPGARHVVEEILPRLDFSETRYIANIAGATIEEYAEVARLFDDSPIDAIEINISCPNVEEGGMIFGNDPAMSARVVAACRAAATKPIIAKLSPNQTDIAENARRCIEAGADGLSLINTVAGMAIDAESMRPVLGNNQGGLSGPAIKPIALSSVHKVYQVAKTHNIPIIGQGGITCARDAIEFLIAGASAVGIGTALFHDSSICSTMSRDLVEYMDRKGIGNVRELTGSLQLHGEAARCLCSG
;
A
#
# COMPACT_ATOMS: atom_id res chain seq x y z
N MET A 1 -11.13 -8.75 17.29
CA MET A 1 -11.68 -9.83 16.42
C MET A 1 -11.77 -11.16 17.16
N ASP A 2 -12.83 -11.98 16.99
CA ASP A 2 -12.94 -13.34 17.59
C ASP A 2 -12.02 -14.34 16.86
N SER A 3 -11.46 -15.30 17.59
CA SER A 3 -10.63 -16.43 17.15
C SER A 3 -11.17 -17.15 15.91
N ARG A 4 -12.50 -17.37 15.82
CA ARG A 4 -13.12 -18.02 14.65
C ARG A 4 -13.00 -17.17 13.38
N MET A 5 -13.12 -15.85 13.52
CA MET A 5 -12.95 -14.92 12.40
C MET A 5 -11.50 -14.89 11.93
N VAL A 6 -10.56 -14.85 12.89
CA VAL A 6 -9.11 -14.92 12.61
C VAL A 6 -8.75 -16.22 11.87
N GLY A 7 -9.36 -17.36 12.22
CA GLY A 7 -9.13 -18.62 11.50
C GLY A 7 -9.56 -18.60 10.02
N ARG A 8 -10.52 -17.74 9.65
CA ARG A 8 -11.07 -17.64 8.28
C ARG A 8 -10.45 -16.53 7.45
N LEU A 9 -10.15 -15.40 8.09
CA LEU A 9 -9.55 -14.23 7.45
C LEU A 9 -8.02 -14.20 7.56
N GLY A 10 -7.44 -15.02 8.43
CA GLY A 10 -6.01 -14.99 8.72
C GLY A 10 -5.15 -15.39 7.52
N ILE A 11 -4.12 -14.58 7.25
CA ILE A 11 -3.16 -14.81 6.18
C ILE A 11 -1.72 -14.83 6.72
N ASP A 12 -0.85 -15.57 6.04
CA ASP A 12 0.59 -15.40 6.16
C ASP A 12 1.02 -14.45 5.04
N PHE A 13 1.73 -13.38 5.39
CA PHE A 13 2.23 -12.40 4.45
C PHE A 13 3.71 -12.17 4.74
N LEU A 14 4.59 -12.78 3.94
CA LEU A 14 6.05 -12.71 4.11
C LEU A 14 6.53 -13.22 5.49
N GLY A 15 5.91 -14.30 5.98
CA GLY A 15 6.19 -14.83 7.32
C GLY A 15 5.54 -14.04 8.47
N MET A 16 4.83 -12.95 8.16
CA MET A 16 4.02 -12.22 9.14
C MET A 16 2.62 -12.82 9.23
N SER A 17 2.19 -13.17 10.44
CA SER A 17 0.83 -13.63 10.70
C SER A 17 -0.13 -12.44 10.81
N PHE A 18 -0.99 -12.27 9.80
CA PHE A 18 -2.05 -11.27 9.79
C PHE A 18 -3.36 -11.91 10.25
N GLY A 19 -4.08 -11.25 11.17
CA GLY A 19 -5.39 -11.73 11.64
C GLY A 19 -6.53 -11.57 10.62
N THR A 20 -6.33 -10.72 9.62
CA THR A 20 -7.27 -10.37 8.54
C THR A 20 -6.45 -9.86 7.33
N PRO A 21 -6.93 -9.92 6.07
CA PRO A 21 -6.16 -9.41 4.93
C PRO A 21 -6.13 -7.86 4.88
N LEU A 22 -6.81 -7.17 5.79
CA LEU A 22 -6.91 -5.71 5.79
C LEU A 22 -5.61 -5.06 6.30
N VAL A 23 -5.11 -4.07 5.57
CA VAL A 23 -3.89 -3.31 5.92
C VAL A 23 -4.21 -1.82 5.91
N LEU A 24 -3.82 -1.07 6.94
CA LEU A 24 -3.87 0.40 6.89
C LEU A 24 -2.70 0.90 6.05
N VAL A 25 -2.96 1.72 5.04
CA VAL A 25 -1.92 2.14 4.09
C VAL A 25 -1.18 3.40 4.54
N SER A 26 0.08 3.49 4.14
CA SER A 26 0.95 4.63 4.48
C SER A 26 0.33 5.97 4.10
N GLY A 27 0.43 6.93 5.03
CA GLY A 27 -0.06 8.29 4.84
C GLY A 27 -1.50 8.52 5.27
N CYS A 28 -2.26 7.45 5.54
CA CYS A 28 -3.65 7.54 6.01
C CYS A 28 -3.81 7.23 7.50
N ALA A 29 -2.88 6.51 8.13
CA ALA A 29 -2.96 6.12 9.55
C ALA A 29 -1.80 6.66 10.41
N GLY A 30 -1.14 7.74 9.95
CA GLY A 30 -0.03 8.36 10.66
C GLY A 30 1.08 7.36 11.01
N PHE A 31 1.47 7.30 12.28
CA PHE A 31 2.44 6.33 12.78
C PHE A 31 1.81 5.22 13.64
N GLY A 32 0.50 4.97 13.50
CA GLY A 32 -0.19 3.84 14.13
C GLY A 32 -0.79 4.12 15.51
N GLU A 33 -0.60 5.33 16.04
CA GLU A 33 -1.19 5.77 17.33
C GLU A 33 -2.39 6.73 17.14
N GLU A 34 -2.61 7.23 15.93
CA GLU A 34 -3.61 8.26 15.69
C GLU A 34 -5.03 7.70 15.76
N TYR A 35 -5.27 6.56 15.12
CA TYR A 35 -6.59 5.94 15.08
C TYR A 35 -6.95 5.23 16.39
N THR A 36 -5.98 4.73 17.15
CA THR A 36 -6.25 4.10 18.46
C THR A 36 -6.78 5.08 19.51
N ARG A 37 -6.69 6.39 19.26
CA ARG A 37 -7.32 7.45 20.07
C ARG A 37 -8.81 7.59 19.81
N ILE A 38 -9.33 7.00 18.74
CA ILE A 38 -10.76 7.00 18.40
C ILE A 38 -11.42 5.85 19.16
N THR A 39 -12.44 6.18 19.97
CA THR A 39 -13.19 5.18 20.73
C THR A 39 -13.71 4.06 19.82
N GLY A 40 -13.36 2.82 20.15
CA GLY A 40 -13.81 1.63 19.42
C GLY A 40 -12.89 1.19 18.27
N PHE A 41 -11.81 1.93 18.00
CA PHE A 41 -10.78 1.49 17.06
C PHE A 41 -9.65 0.76 17.80
N SER A 42 -9.19 -0.38 17.28
CA SER A 42 -7.98 -1.06 17.72
C SER A 42 -7.18 -1.54 16.51
N ASN A 43 -5.86 -1.50 16.60
CA ASN A 43 -5.01 -2.05 15.53
C ASN A 43 -5.19 -3.58 15.40
N ARG A 44 -5.81 -4.26 16.38
CA ARG A 44 -6.22 -5.67 16.28
C ARG A 44 -7.26 -5.94 15.20
N ASP A 45 -7.91 -4.90 14.69
CA ASP A 45 -8.90 -5.02 13.62
C ASP A 45 -8.27 -5.04 12.21
N VAL A 46 -6.94 -4.96 12.12
CA VAL A 46 -6.18 -5.04 10.87
C VAL A 46 -5.03 -6.02 10.97
N GLY A 47 -4.61 -6.57 9.83
CA GLY A 47 -3.48 -7.49 9.72
C GLY A 47 -2.13 -6.78 9.82
N ALA A 48 -2.06 -5.54 9.31
CA ALA A 48 -0.89 -4.69 9.45
C ALA A 48 -1.22 -3.19 9.33
N VAL A 49 -0.29 -2.35 9.79
CA VAL A 49 -0.28 -0.90 9.61
C VAL A 49 1.00 -0.48 8.90
N CYS A 50 0.87 0.04 7.69
CA CYS A 50 1.97 0.73 7.01
C CYS A 50 2.08 2.15 7.57
N LEU A 51 3.18 2.42 8.28
CA LEU A 51 3.46 3.72 8.88
C LEU A 51 3.62 4.83 7.83
N LYS A 52 3.57 6.09 8.26
CA LYS A 52 3.83 7.25 7.43
C LYS A 52 5.20 7.15 6.75
N GLY A 53 5.23 7.48 5.47
CA GLY A 53 6.48 7.59 4.69
C GLY A 53 7.51 8.46 5.38
N THR A 54 8.65 7.85 5.68
CA THR A 54 9.73 8.43 6.48
C THR A 54 10.97 8.61 5.63
N THR A 55 11.59 9.79 5.72
CA THR A 55 12.87 10.11 5.07
C THR A 55 14.00 10.09 6.09
N LEU A 56 15.25 10.19 5.65
CA LEU A 56 16.38 10.19 6.59
C LEU A 56 16.27 11.37 7.55
N GLU A 57 16.13 12.56 6.98
CA GLU A 57 15.98 13.82 7.71
C GLU A 57 14.51 14.26 7.82
N PRO A 58 14.16 15.08 8.83
CA PRO A 58 12.82 15.65 8.96
C PRO A 58 12.38 16.45 7.74
N ARG A 59 11.10 16.40 7.42
CA ARG A 59 10.48 17.18 6.34
C ARG A 59 9.24 17.90 6.84
N LEU A 60 9.15 19.20 6.51
CA LEU A 60 7.97 20.01 6.81
C LEU A 60 6.77 19.71 5.89
N GLY A 61 7.03 19.15 4.70
CA GLY A 61 6.02 18.95 3.66
C GLY A 61 5.83 20.16 2.76
N ASN A 62 4.87 20.07 1.83
CA ASN A 62 4.61 21.11 0.84
C ASN A 62 3.88 22.33 1.43
N PRO A 63 3.81 23.48 0.74
CA PRO A 63 2.95 24.58 1.17
C PRO A 63 1.45 24.20 1.21
N PRO A 64 0.64 24.79 2.11
CA PRO A 64 -0.82 24.68 2.05
C PRO A 64 -1.40 25.39 0.82
N HIS A 65 -2.60 25.02 0.33
CA HIS A 65 -3.44 23.91 0.78
C HIS A 65 -2.91 22.55 0.28
N ARG A 66 -3.00 21.52 1.13
CA ARG A 66 -2.43 20.19 0.87
C ARG A 66 -3.45 19.12 0.52
N ILE A 67 -4.75 19.41 0.61
CA ILE A 67 -5.83 18.49 0.29
C ILE A 67 -6.95 19.24 -0.44
N CYS A 68 -7.67 18.53 -1.30
CA CYS A 68 -8.83 19.03 -2.02
C CYS A 68 -9.77 17.86 -2.32
N GLU A 69 -11.08 18.01 -2.09
CA GLU A 69 -12.06 16.99 -2.43
C GLU A 69 -12.28 16.95 -3.96
N THR A 70 -12.55 15.76 -4.49
CA THR A 70 -12.91 15.56 -5.91
C THR A 70 -14.13 14.65 -6.00
N PRO A 71 -14.85 14.60 -7.12
CA PRO A 71 -15.90 13.61 -7.31
C PRO A 71 -15.37 12.19 -7.02
N ALA A 72 -16.01 11.51 -6.06
CA ALA A 72 -15.65 10.17 -5.61
C ALA A 72 -14.17 10.00 -5.18
N GLY A 73 -13.55 11.04 -4.61
CA GLY A 73 -12.17 10.94 -4.18
C GLY A 73 -11.62 12.22 -3.53
N MET A 74 -10.31 12.28 -3.42
CA MET A 74 -9.60 13.48 -2.99
C MET A 74 -8.21 13.55 -3.61
N LEU A 75 -7.71 14.77 -3.79
CA LEU A 75 -6.32 15.06 -4.06
C LEU A 75 -5.57 15.34 -2.75
N ASN A 76 -4.31 14.89 -2.69
CA ASN A 76 -3.38 15.26 -1.63
C ASN A 76 -2.01 15.66 -2.18
N ALA A 77 -1.37 16.63 -1.55
CA ALA A 77 -0.02 17.09 -1.84
C ALA A 77 0.74 17.35 -0.53
N ILE A 78 0.82 16.35 0.34
CA ILE A 78 1.40 16.51 1.68
C ILE A 78 2.90 16.85 1.64
N GLY A 79 3.64 16.28 0.67
CA GLY A 79 5.09 16.51 0.54
C GLY A 79 5.96 15.68 1.49
N LEU A 80 5.46 14.50 1.90
CA LEU A 80 6.14 13.59 2.85
C LEU A 80 6.52 14.27 4.16
N GLN A 81 5.63 15.08 4.75
CA GLN A 81 5.87 15.60 6.10
C GLN A 81 6.09 14.44 7.08
N ASN A 82 7.25 14.43 7.73
CA ASN A 82 7.68 13.38 8.66
C ASN A 82 8.82 13.89 9.58
N PRO A 83 9.05 13.27 10.74
CA PRO A 83 10.04 13.74 11.72
C PRO A 83 11.46 13.18 11.50
N GLY A 84 11.71 12.44 10.42
CA GLY A 84 13.00 11.79 10.15
C GLY A 84 13.12 10.40 10.78
N ALA A 85 13.93 9.54 10.15
CA ALA A 85 14.03 8.12 10.48
C ALA A 85 14.46 7.85 11.93
N ARG A 86 15.46 8.59 12.43
CA ARG A 86 15.95 8.42 13.81
C ARG A 86 14.86 8.67 14.84
N HIS A 87 14.13 9.77 14.69
CA HIS A 87 13.03 10.09 15.61
C HIS A 87 11.93 9.04 15.57
N VAL A 88 11.58 8.52 14.38
CA VAL A 88 10.59 7.45 14.28
C VAL A 88 11.07 6.21 15.04
N VAL A 89 12.31 5.77 14.82
CA VAL A 89 12.85 4.56 15.45
C VAL A 89 13.02 4.71 16.96
N GLU A 90 13.53 5.84 17.42
CA GLU A 90 13.91 6.06 18.83
C GLU A 90 12.73 6.49 19.70
N GLU A 91 11.78 7.27 19.16
CA GLU A 91 10.73 7.91 19.96
C GLU A 91 9.32 7.42 19.63
N ILE A 92 9.05 6.99 18.40
CA ILE A 92 7.70 6.60 17.97
C ILE A 92 7.50 5.09 18.09
N LEU A 93 8.37 4.28 17.49
CA LEU A 93 8.23 2.82 17.51
C LEU A 93 8.12 2.23 18.93
N PRO A 94 8.88 2.69 19.95
CA PRO A 94 8.76 2.13 21.30
C PRO A 94 7.40 2.34 21.97
N ARG A 95 6.56 3.24 21.45
CA ARG A 95 5.21 3.52 21.97
C ARG A 95 4.13 2.65 21.33
N LEU A 96 4.45 1.92 20.26
CA LEU A 96 3.51 1.04 19.58
C LEU A 96 3.36 -0.30 20.31
N ASP A 97 2.14 -0.82 20.35
CA ASP A 97 1.86 -2.17 20.86
C ASP A 97 1.97 -3.19 19.70
N PHE A 98 3.14 -3.83 19.60
CA PHE A 98 3.44 -4.91 18.64
C PHE A 98 2.67 -6.23 18.91
N SER A 99 1.87 -6.29 19.98
CA SER A 99 0.94 -7.40 20.23
C SER A 99 -0.41 -7.21 19.55
N GLU A 100 -0.74 -6.00 19.09
CA GLU A 100 -2.02 -5.72 18.42
C GLU A 100 -2.01 -6.17 16.96
N THR A 101 -0.93 -5.88 16.23
CA THR A 101 -0.82 -6.10 14.79
C THR A 101 0.64 -6.06 14.34
N ARG A 102 0.86 -6.17 13.04
CA ARG A 102 2.17 -6.00 12.40
C ARG A 102 2.36 -4.56 11.94
N TYR A 103 3.56 -4.02 12.10
CA TYR A 103 3.89 -2.68 11.64
C TYR A 103 4.90 -2.76 10.50
N ILE A 104 4.68 -1.96 9.47
CA ILE A 104 5.50 -1.91 8.25
C ILE A 104 6.01 -0.48 8.09
N ALA A 105 7.33 -0.29 8.01
CA ALA A 105 7.92 1.04 7.83
C ALA A 105 7.83 1.44 6.36
N ASN A 106 7.05 2.47 6.04
CA ASN A 106 7.13 3.08 4.71
C ASN A 106 8.33 4.02 4.66
N ILE A 107 9.25 3.79 3.73
CA ILE A 107 10.47 4.59 3.58
C ILE A 107 10.48 5.37 2.26
N ALA A 108 11.08 6.55 2.28
CA ALA A 108 11.28 7.41 1.14
C ALA A 108 12.68 8.04 1.20
N GLY A 109 13.19 8.49 0.05
CA GLY A 109 14.49 9.15 -0.06
C GLY A 109 14.58 9.98 -1.35
N ALA A 110 15.57 10.87 -1.40
CA ALA A 110 15.89 11.67 -2.58
C ALA A 110 16.98 11.02 -3.46
N THR A 111 17.83 10.18 -2.86
CA THR A 111 18.89 9.41 -3.55
C THR A 111 18.86 7.94 -3.15
N ILE A 112 19.51 7.08 -3.93
CA ILE A 112 19.58 5.63 -3.65
C ILE A 112 20.26 5.36 -2.30
N GLU A 113 21.29 6.13 -1.97
CA GLU A 113 22.04 6.05 -0.72
C GLU A 113 21.17 6.44 0.47
N GLU A 114 20.33 7.47 0.33
CA GLU A 114 19.37 7.84 1.37
C GLU A 114 18.36 6.71 1.60
N TYR A 115 17.82 6.11 0.54
CA TYR A 115 16.94 4.95 0.66
C TYR A 115 17.60 3.78 1.41
N ALA A 116 18.85 3.45 1.06
CA ALA A 116 19.60 2.38 1.72
C ALA A 116 19.86 2.68 3.20
N GLU A 117 20.23 3.92 3.55
CA GLU A 117 20.46 4.30 4.95
C GLU A 117 19.18 4.28 5.78
N VAL A 118 18.06 4.76 5.24
CA VAL A 118 16.76 4.68 5.92
C VAL A 118 16.34 3.22 6.10
N ALA A 119 16.52 2.37 5.08
CA ALA A 119 16.24 0.94 5.18
C ALA A 119 17.06 0.28 6.30
N ARG A 120 18.36 0.59 6.39
CA ARG A 120 19.26 0.10 7.44
C ARG A 120 18.78 0.48 8.85
N LEU A 121 18.40 1.74 9.05
CA LEU A 121 17.88 2.22 10.34
C LEU A 121 16.61 1.46 10.78
N PHE A 122 15.70 1.16 9.85
CA PHE A 122 14.50 0.38 10.16
C PHE A 122 14.79 -1.13 10.29
N ASP A 123 15.83 -1.65 9.65
CA ASP A 123 16.25 -3.05 9.83
C ASP A 123 16.63 -3.34 11.29
N ASP A 124 17.35 -2.41 11.94
CA ASP A 124 17.75 -2.53 13.35
C ASP A 124 16.61 -2.23 14.36
N SER A 125 15.42 -1.86 13.88
CA SER A 125 14.26 -1.47 14.70
C SER A 125 13.32 -2.65 15.01
N PRO A 126 12.24 -2.50 15.81
CA PRO A 126 11.26 -3.57 16.03
C PRO A 126 10.27 -3.78 14.87
N ILE A 127 10.35 -3.02 13.76
CA ILE A 127 9.40 -3.13 12.64
C ILE A 127 9.43 -4.54 12.00
N ASP A 128 8.28 -5.02 11.51
CA ASP A 128 8.16 -6.37 10.93
C ASP A 128 8.63 -6.42 9.46
N ALA A 129 8.44 -5.33 8.69
CA ALA A 129 8.85 -5.23 7.29
C ALA A 129 9.11 -3.77 6.84
N ILE A 130 9.72 -3.60 5.67
CA ILE A 130 10.02 -2.30 5.04
C ILE A 130 9.24 -2.18 3.73
N GLU A 131 8.42 -1.14 3.60
CA GLU A 131 7.74 -0.77 2.35
C GLU A 131 8.48 0.40 1.68
N ILE A 132 9.10 0.15 0.52
CA ILE A 132 9.83 1.18 -0.23
C ILE A 132 8.84 1.98 -1.06
N ASN A 133 8.69 3.27 -0.74
CA ASN A 133 7.90 4.21 -1.54
C ASN A 133 8.75 4.79 -2.67
N ILE A 134 8.68 4.16 -3.84
CA ILE A 134 9.44 4.55 -5.03
C ILE A 134 8.73 5.69 -5.80
N SER A 135 7.58 6.19 -5.33
CA SER A 135 6.82 7.24 -6.02
C SER A 135 7.36 8.66 -5.77
N CYS A 136 8.56 8.80 -5.23
CA CYS A 136 9.20 10.09 -4.92
C CYS A 136 10.02 10.62 -6.12
N PRO A 137 10.11 11.95 -6.31
CA PRO A 137 10.99 12.53 -7.33
C PRO A 137 12.47 12.28 -7.00
N ASN A 138 13.22 11.82 -7.99
CA ASN A 138 14.68 11.71 -7.99
C ASN A 138 15.29 13.08 -8.22
N VAL A 139 16.03 13.60 -7.23
CA VAL A 139 16.63 14.93 -7.31
C VAL A 139 17.87 14.95 -8.20
N GLU A 140 18.59 13.82 -8.32
CA GLU A 140 19.84 13.73 -9.09
C GLU A 140 19.60 13.72 -10.61
N GLU A 141 18.46 13.20 -11.07
CA GLU A 141 18.06 13.18 -12.48
C GLU A 141 17.02 14.26 -12.82
N GLY A 142 17.13 15.44 -12.20
CA GLY A 142 16.31 16.60 -12.57
C GLY A 142 14.84 16.51 -12.18
N GLY A 143 14.48 15.69 -11.18
CA GLY A 143 13.13 15.60 -10.62
C GLY A 143 12.26 14.47 -11.19
N MET A 144 12.81 13.57 -12.02
CA MET A 144 12.07 12.39 -12.51
C MET A 144 11.65 11.47 -11.36
N ILE A 145 10.40 11.01 -11.32
CA ILE A 145 9.93 10.13 -10.25
C ILE A 145 10.57 8.74 -10.40
N PHE A 146 11.26 8.23 -9.37
CA PHE A 146 11.95 6.92 -9.40
C PHE A 146 11.02 5.79 -9.91
N GLY A 147 9.75 5.83 -9.49
CA GLY A 147 8.73 4.83 -9.78
C GLY A 147 8.17 4.87 -11.20
N ASN A 148 8.55 5.86 -12.01
CA ASN A 148 8.15 5.94 -13.41
C ASN A 148 9.18 5.31 -14.36
N ASP A 149 10.36 4.95 -13.86
CA ASP A 149 11.39 4.18 -14.55
C ASP A 149 11.61 2.82 -13.83
N PRO A 150 11.27 1.69 -14.46
CA PRO A 150 11.52 0.35 -13.93
C PRO A 150 12.98 0.08 -13.53
N ALA A 151 13.96 0.63 -14.26
CA ALA A 151 15.38 0.43 -13.97
C ALA A 151 15.79 1.16 -12.69
N MET A 152 15.32 2.41 -12.53
CA MET A 152 15.55 3.17 -11.30
C MET A 152 14.84 2.55 -10.09
N SER A 153 13.62 2.05 -10.28
CA SER A 153 12.89 1.31 -9.25
C SER A 153 13.67 0.09 -8.75
N ALA A 154 14.20 -0.72 -9.67
CA ALA A 154 15.07 -1.86 -9.34
C ALA A 154 16.35 -1.46 -8.61
N ARG A 155 17.01 -0.36 -9.01
CA ARG A 155 18.22 0.12 -8.33
C ARG A 155 17.96 0.49 -6.87
N VAL A 156 16.85 1.17 -6.60
CA VAL A 156 16.45 1.51 -5.21
C VAL A 156 16.16 0.24 -4.41
N VAL A 157 15.39 -0.71 -4.97
CA VAL A 157 15.10 -1.98 -4.30
C VAL A 157 16.37 -2.76 -3.99
N ALA A 158 17.29 -2.88 -4.96
CA ALA A 158 18.55 -3.61 -4.78
C ALA A 158 19.44 -2.97 -3.70
N ALA A 159 19.50 -1.64 -3.65
CA ALA A 159 20.25 -0.92 -2.62
C ALA A 159 19.66 -1.15 -1.22
N CYS A 160 18.34 -1.05 -1.07
CA CYS A 160 17.66 -1.36 0.20
C CYS A 160 17.85 -2.84 0.59
N ARG A 161 17.77 -3.77 -0.37
CA ARG A 161 17.97 -5.20 -0.12
C ARG A 161 19.38 -5.50 0.35
N ALA A 162 20.39 -4.78 -0.15
CA ALA A 162 21.77 -4.91 0.31
C ALA A 162 21.98 -4.32 1.72
N ALA A 163 21.15 -3.36 2.14
CA ALA A 163 21.30 -2.63 3.40
C ALA A 163 20.43 -3.18 4.55
N ALA A 164 19.42 -4.00 4.25
CA ALA A 164 18.49 -4.57 5.22
C ALA A 164 18.40 -6.09 5.06
N THR A 165 17.89 -6.80 6.07
CA THR A 165 17.63 -8.25 6.07
C THR A 165 16.14 -8.60 6.20
N LYS A 166 15.33 -7.68 6.72
CA LYS A 166 13.87 -7.83 6.81
C LYS A 166 13.18 -7.92 5.45
N PRO A 167 11.91 -8.39 5.40
CA PRO A 167 11.13 -8.40 4.18
C PRO A 167 10.97 -7.01 3.57
N ILE A 168 11.19 -6.92 2.26
CA ILE A 168 11.06 -5.69 1.47
C ILE A 168 9.83 -5.75 0.58
N ILE A 169 8.96 -4.75 0.72
CA ILE A 169 7.75 -4.56 -0.09
C ILE A 169 7.98 -3.37 -1.01
N ALA A 170 7.97 -3.56 -2.33
CA ALA A 170 8.08 -2.44 -3.27
C ALA A 170 6.70 -1.83 -3.57
N LYS A 171 6.50 -0.54 -3.25
CA LYS A 171 5.25 0.19 -3.51
C LYS A 171 5.25 0.83 -4.89
N LEU A 172 4.41 0.31 -5.79
CA LEU A 172 4.41 0.70 -7.20
C LEU A 172 3.48 1.88 -7.50
N SER A 173 3.96 2.79 -8.34
CA SER A 173 3.20 3.92 -8.88
C SER A 173 2.29 3.48 -10.04
N PRO A 174 1.05 3.98 -10.16
CA PRO A 174 0.24 3.79 -11.36
C PRO A 174 0.64 4.73 -12.51
N ASN A 175 1.50 5.72 -12.27
CA ASN A 175 1.82 6.80 -13.21
C ASN A 175 2.95 6.42 -14.17
N GLN A 176 2.87 5.21 -14.75
CA GLN A 176 3.90 4.64 -15.61
C GLN A 176 3.27 3.84 -16.75
N THR A 177 4.03 3.61 -17.82
CA THR A 177 3.54 2.92 -19.03
C THR A 177 3.26 1.44 -18.77
N ASP A 178 4.18 0.75 -18.08
CA ASP A 178 4.06 -0.69 -17.81
C ASP A 178 4.42 -1.02 -16.35
N ILE A 179 3.38 -1.10 -15.51
CA ILE A 179 3.53 -1.47 -14.10
C ILE A 179 3.93 -2.95 -13.91
N ALA A 180 3.64 -3.83 -14.87
CA ALA A 180 3.98 -5.25 -14.78
C ALA A 180 5.49 -5.46 -15.01
N GLU A 181 6.08 -4.74 -15.96
CA GLU A 181 7.54 -4.71 -16.13
C GLU A 181 8.23 -4.14 -14.89
N ASN A 182 7.72 -3.04 -14.31
CA ASN A 182 8.29 -2.50 -13.08
C ASN A 182 8.21 -3.50 -11.91
N ALA A 183 7.07 -4.18 -11.74
CA ALA A 183 6.94 -5.25 -10.77
C ALA A 183 7.98 -6.35 -10.97
N ARG A 184 8.16 -6.84 -12.21
CA ARG A 184 9.18 -7.86 -12.54
C ARG A 184 10.58 -7.41 -12.12
N ARG A 185 10.95 -6.18 -12.47
CA ARG A 185 12.26 -5.60 -12.17
C ARG A 185 12.49 -5.44 -10.66
N CYS A 186 11.46 -5.06 -9.91
CA CYS A 186 11.55 -4.98 -8.45
C CYS A 186 11.70 -6.38 -7.82
N ILE A 187 10.98 -7.40 -8.30
CA ILE A 187 11.13 -8.78 -7.85
C ILE A 187 12.56 -9.28 -8.12
N GLU A 188 13.09 -9.08 -9.33
CA GLU A 188 14.46 -9.46 -9.70
C GLU A 188 15.53 -8.73 -8.89
N ALA A 189 15.23 -7.51 -8.43
CA ALA A 189 16.11 -6.73 -7.56
C ALA A 189 16.06 -7.16 -6.08
N GLY A 190 15.15 -8.08 -5.71
CA GLY A 190 15.05 -8.63 -4.36
C GLY A 190 13.89 -8.10 -3.52
N ALA A 191 12.81 -7.59 -4.14
CA ALA A 191 11.56 -7.36 -3.41
C ALA A 191 10.91 -8.70 -3.04
N ASP A 192 10.58 -8.87 -1.75
CA ASP A 192 9.90 -10.04 -1.21
C ASP A 192 8.38 -9.95 -1.40
N GLY A 193 7.83 -8.73 -1.43
CA GLY A 193 6.42 -8.44 -1.65
C GLY A 193 6.21 -7.19 -2.51
N LEU A 194 4.98 -6.98 -2.95
CA LEU A 194 4.58 -5.77 -3.68
C LEU A 194 3.38 -5.10 -3.01
N SER A 195 3.29 -3.77 -3.10
CA SER A 195 2.06 -3.05 -2.77
C SER A 195 1.69 -2.08 -3.89
N LEU A 196 0.42 -2.04 -4.27
CA LEU A 196 -0.02 -1.19 -5.38
C LEU A 196 -1.53 -0.96 -5.38
N ILE A 197 -2.03 0.20 -5.79
CA ILE A 197 -1.26 1.32 -6.39
C ILE A 197 -1.04 2.46 -5.40
N ASN A 198 0.01 3.26 -5.64
CA ASN A 198 0.06 4.62 -5.11
C ASN A 198 -1.02 5.51 -5.78
N THR A 199 -1.14 6.75 -5.37
CA THR A 199 -2.08 7.73 -5.96
C THR A 199 -1.81 8.02 -7.44
N VAL A 200 -2.88 8.39 -8.15
CA VAL A 200 -2.83 8.79 -9.57
C VAL A 200 -2.60 10.30 -9.65
N ALA A 201 -1.77 10.80 -10.56
CA ALA A 201 -1.53 12.23 -10.70
C ALA A 201 -2.82 13.00 -11.08
N GLY A 202 -3.07 14.14 -10.42
CA GLY A 202 -4.23 14.98 -10.69
C GLY A 202 -4.04 16.43 -10.25
N MET A 203 -4.98 17.29 -10.64
CA MET A 203 -4.99 18.72 -10.33
C MET A 203 -6.43 19.19 -10.13
N ALA A 204 -6.61 20.16 -9.25
CA ALA A 204 -7.84 20.93 -9.12
C ALA A 204 -7.53 22.40 -9.42
N ILE A 205 -8.38 23.04 -10.21
CA ILE A 205 -8.25 24.43 -10.64
C ILE A 205 -9.47 25.19 -10.14
N ASP A 206 -9.24 26.30 -9.46
CA ASP A 206 -10.27 27.24 -9.09
C ASP A 206 -10.57 28.14 -10.30
N ALA A 207 -11.79 28.08 -10.82
CA ALA A 207 -12.17 28.74 -12.07
C ALA A 207 -12.24 30.27 -11.95
N GLU A 208 -12.54 30.80 -10.75
CA GLU A 208 -12.66 32.24 -10.50
C GLU A 208 -11.30 32.92 -10.43
N SER A 209 -10.35 32.30 -9.73
CA SER A 209 -8.97 32.78 -9.60
C SER A 209 -8.06 32.32 -10.73
N MET A 210 -8.48 31.33 -11.53
CA MET A 210 -7.67 30.66 -12.57
C MET A 210 -6.35 30.09 -12.03
N ARG A 211 -6.36 29.60 -10.78
CA ARG A 211 -5.17 29.07 -10.10
C ARG A 211 -5.38 27.64 -9.62
N PRO A 212 -4.30 26.86 -9.47
CA PRO A 212 -4.40 25.58 -8.78
C PRO A 212 -4.89 25.74 -7.34
N VAL A 213 -5.75 24.84 -6.89
CA VAL A 213 -6.25 24.82 -5.50
C VAL A 213 -5.14 24.38 -4.53
N LEU A 214 -4.30 23.43 -4.95
CA LEU A 214 -3.21 22.90 -4.12
C LEU A 214 -1.97 23.79 -4.20
N GLY A 215 -1.30 23.98 -3.06
CA GLY A 215 -0.05 24.77 -2.97
C GLY A 215 1.13 24.17 -3.76
N ASN A 216 1.04 22.88 -4.10
CA ASN A 216 2.00 22.17 -4.95
C ASN A 216 1.59 22.12 -6.43
N ASN A 217 0.59 22.90 -6.83
CA ASN A 217 -0.10 22.89 -8.13
C ASN A 217 -0.85 21.58 -8.46
N GLN A 218 -0.20 20.43 -8.29
CA GLN A 218 -0.75 19.10 -8.52
C GLN A 218 -0.67 18.25 -7.25
N GLY A 219 -1.43 17.15 -7.23
CA GLY A 219 -1.47 16.20 -6.14
C GLY A 219 -1.80 14.78 -6.60
N GLY A 220 -1.80 13.86 -5.65
CA GLY A 220 -2.22 12.48 -5.85
C GLY A 220 -3.71 12.30 -5.61
N LEU A 221 -4.44 11.87 -6.63
CA LEU A 221 -5.82 11.43 -6.59
C LEU A 221 -5.92 10.04 -5.93
N SER A 222 -6.84 9.95 -4.99
CA SER A 222 -7.16 8.75 -4.22
C SER A 222 -8.68 8.63 -4.00
N GLY A 223 -9.13 7.54 -3.39
CA GLY A 223 -10.55 7.24 -3.17
C GLY A 223 -11.18 6.43 -4.31
N PRO A 224 -12.51 6.18 -4.24
CA PRO A 224 -13.22 5.30 -5.19
C PRO A 224 -12.96 5.58 -6.67
N ALA A 225 -12.69 6.84 -7.03
CA ALA A 225 -12.40 7.28 -8.39
C ALA A 225 -11.25 6.48 -9.05
N ILE A 226 -10.27 5.99 -8.27
CA ILE A 226 -9.12 5.25 -8.83
C ILE A 226 -9.28 3.73 -8.79
N LYS A 227 -10.38 3.20 -8.23
CA LYS A 227 -10.58 1.76 -8.06
C LYS A 227 -10.43 0.94 -9.36
N PRO A 228 -11.03 1.34 -10.50
CA PRO A 228 -10.89 0.57 -11.74
C PRO A 228 -9.43 0.50 -12.24
N ILE A 229 -8.66 1.58 -12.06
CA ILE A 229 -7.24 1.64 -12.41
C ILE A 229 -6.44 0.69 -11.51
N ALA A 230 -6.74 0.71 -10.21
CA ALA A 230 -6.09 -0.14 -9.21
C ALA A 230 -6.35 -1.63 -9.47
N LEU A 231 -7.61 -2.04 -9.72
CA LEU A 231 -7.96 -3.43 -10.04
C LEU A 231 -7.23 -3.95 -11.29
N SER A 232 -7.23 -3.14 -12.36
CA SER A 232 -6.51 -3.48 -13.59
C SER A 232 -5.00 -3.65 -13.34
N SER A 233 -4.42 -2.76 -12.53
CA SER A 233 -2.99 -2.77 -12.19
C SER A 233 -2.63 -3.99 -11.33
N VAL A 234 -3.41 -4.28 -10.28
CA VAL A 234 -3.24 -5.46 -9.42
C VAL A 234 -3.29 -6.74 -10.25
N HIS A 235 -4.27 -6.87 -11.14
CA HIS A 235 -4.39 -8.06 -11.98
C HIS A 235 -3.19 -8.24 -12.92
N LYS A 236 -2.72 -7.17 -13.57
CA LYS A 236 -1.52 -7.21 -14.43
C LYS A 236 -0.28 -7.62 -13.65
N VAL A 237 -0.04 -7.00 -12.49
CA VAL A 237 1.10 -7.31 -11.64
C VAL A 237 1.02 -8.73 -11.08
N TYR A 238 -0.17 -9.21 -10.73
CA TYR A 238 -0.38 -10.58 -10.27
C TYR A 238 0.07 -11.63 -11.29
N GLN A 239 -0.12 -11.39 -12.60
CA GLN A 239 0.35 -12.33 -13.63
C GLN A 239 1.87 -12.55 -13.61
N VAL A 240 2.63 -11.51 -13.23
CA VAL A 240 4.07 -11.59 -13.05
C VAL A 240 4.41 -12.15 -11.66
N ALA A 241 3.82 -11.58 -10.60
CA ALA A 241 4.16 -11.93 -9.22
C ALA A 241 3.88 -13.41 -8.90
N LYS A 242 2.82 -14.00 -9.46
CA LYS A 242 2.45 -15.40 -9.22
C LYS A 242 3.50 -16.40 -9.70
N THR A 243 4.30 -16.08 -10.72
CA THR A 243 5.38 -16.98 -11.17
C THR A 243 6.56 -17.02 -10.21
N HIS A 244 6.61 -16.08 -9.27
CA HIS A 244 7.65 -15.96 -8.24
C HIS A 244 7.10 -16.20 -6.82
N ASN A 245 5.81 -16.53 -6.67
CA ASN A 245 5.11 -16.62 -5.38
C ASN A 245 5.20 -15.33 -4.52
N ILE A 246 5.24 -14.17 -5.17
CA ILE A 246 5.36 -12.88 -4.50
C ILE A 246 3.95 -12.36 -4.15
N PRO A 247 3.63 -12.14 -2.86
CA PRO A 247 2.31 -11.67 -2.45
C PRO A 247 2.14 -10.17 -2.70
N ILE A 248 0.88 -9.75 -2.85
CA ILE A 248 0.52 -8.38 -3.21
C ILE A 248 -0.40 -7.77 -2.15
N ILE A 249 -0.08 -6.56 -1.68
CA ILE A 249 -1.02 -5.66 -1.00
C ILE A 249 -1.71 -4.78 -2.04
N GLY A 250 -2.93 -5.14 -2.42
CA GLY A 250 -3.74 -4.40 -3.39
C GLY A 250 -4.50 -3.24 -2.74
N GLN A 251 -4.36 -2.02 -3.23
CA GLN A 251 -4.95 -0.82 -2.63
C GLN A 251 -5.39 0.20 -3.71
N GLY A 252 -6.37 1.03 -3.35
CA GLY A 252 -6.87 2.12 -4.20
C GLY A 252 -8.39 2.12 -4.32
N GLY A 253 -9.05 3.05 -3.60
CA GLY A 253 -10.50 3.25 -3.71
C GLY A 253 -11.38 2.17 -3.08
N ILE A 254 -10.84 1.39 -2.15
CA ILE A 254 -11.57 0.38 -1.37
C ILE A 254 -12.39 1.10 -0.29
N THR A 255 -13.70 0.92 -0.32
CA THR A 255 -14.64 1.55 0.64
C THR A 255 -15.58 0.56 1.33
N CYS A 256 -15.61 -0.70 0.91
CA CYS A 256 -16.43 -1.74 1.51
C CYS A 256 -15.85 -3.15 1.27
N ALA A 257 -16.44 -4.18 1.89
CA ALA A 257 -15.99 -5.56 1.71
C ALA A 257 -16.10 -6.07 0.28
N ARG A 258 -17.09 -5.61 -0.50
CA ARG A 258 -17.17 -5.94 -1.92
C ARG A 258 -15.92 -5.51 -2.66
N ASP A 259 -15.44 -4.30 -2.43
CA ASP A 259 -14.23 -3.79 -3.07
C ASP A 259 -13.02 -4.64 -2.65
N ALA A 260 -12.87 -4.96 -1.36
CA ALA A 260 -11.81 -5.86 -0.88
C ALA A 260 -11.83 -7.23 -1.58
N ILE A 261 -13.02 -7.83 -1.74
CA ILE A 261 -13.20 -9.09 -2.46
C ILE A 261 -12.76 -8.96 -3.92
N GLU A 262 -13.12 -7.88 -4.60
CA GLU A 262 -12.69 -7.61 -5.98
C GLU A 262 -11.16 -7.58 -6.11
N PHE A 263 -10.46 -6.96 -5.16
CA PHE A 263 -8.99 -6.92 -5.14
C PHE A 263 -8.37 -8.28 -4.88
N LEU A 264 -8.92 -9.07 -3.94
CA LEU A 264 -8.46 -10.43 -3.69
C LEU A 264 -8.62 -11.28 -4.95
N ILE A 265 -9.82 -11.28 -5.55
CA ILE A 265 -10.12 -11.96 -6.82
C ILE A 265 -9.15 -11.54 -7.92
N ALA A 266 -8.84 -10.24 -8.05
CA ALA A 266 -7.92 -9.72 -9.05
C ALA A 266 -6.48 -10.25 -8.90
N GLY A 267 -6.07 -10.64 -7.68
CA GLY A 267 -4.74 -11.19 -7.41
C GLY A 267 -4.07 -10.70 -6.13
N ALA A 268 -4.71 -9.84 -5.36
CA ALA A 268 -4.15 -9.39 -4.09
C ALA A 268 -4.19 -10.51 -3.02
N SER A 269 -3.14 -10.57 -2.20
CA SER A 269 -3.08 -11.43 -1.00
C SER A 269 -3.60 -10.70 0.23
N ALA A 270 -3.38 -9.39 0.29
CA ALA A 270 -3.88 -8.46 1.30
C ALA A 270 -4.44 -7.21 0.64
N VAL A 271 -5.28 -6.44 1.32
CA VAL A 271 -5.94 -5.25 0.78
C VAL A 271 -5.73 -4.02 1.63
N GLY A 272 -5.36 -2.92 1.00
CA GLY A 272 -5.00 -1.67 1.66
C GLY A 272 -6.15 -0.67 1.76
N ILE A 273 -6.46 -0.22 2.98
CA ILE A 273 -7.48 0.79 3.28
C ILE A 273 -6.80 2.13 3.57
N GLY A 274 -7.17 3.16 2.81
CA GLY A 274 -6.60 4.51 2.88
C GLY A 274 -7.67 5.59 3.05
N THR A 275 -8.03 6.27 1.95
CA THR A 275 -9.00 7.38 1.93
C THR A 275 -10.30 7.11 2.68
N ALA A 276 -10.81 5.88 2.65
CA ALA A 276 -12.03 5.50 3.37
C ALA A 276 -11.94 5.75 4.89
N LEU A 277 -10.75 5.63 5.48
CA LEU A 277 -10.52 5.87 6.91
C LEU A 277 -10.78 7.32 7.34
N PHE A 278 -10.73 8.26 6.40
CA PHE A 278 -11.02 9.67 6.68
C PHE A 278 -12.52 9.93 6.79
N HIS A 279 -13.34 9.05 6.22
CA HIS A 279 -14.80 9.13 6.26
C HIS A 279 -15.39 8.25 7.35
N ASP A 280 -14.83 7.06 7.57
CA ASP A 280 -15.30 6.09 8.55
C ASP A 280 -14.13 5.33 9.18
N SER A 281 -13.86 5.59 10.46
CA SER A 281 -12.82 4.89 11.22
C SER A 281 -13.21 3.45 11.55
N SER A 282 -14.51 3.11 11.58
CA SER A 282 -14.99 1.77 11.91
C SER A 282 -14.90 0.78 10.75
N ILE A 283 -14.50 1.26 9.56
CA ILE A 283 -14.64 0.53 8.30
C ILE A 283 -13.95 -0.84 8.29
N CYS A 284 -12.80 -0.98 8.95
CA CYS A 284 -12.06 -2.25 8.98
C CYS A 284 -12.80 -3.35 9.76
N SER A 285 -13.43 -2.98 10.88
CA SER A 285 -14.20 -3.91 11.71
C SER A 285 -15.46 -4.38 10.98
N THR A 286 -16.14 -3.47 10.28
CA THR A 286 -17.32 -3.77 9.46
C THR A 286 -16.96 -4.63 8.26
N MET A 287 -15.89 -4.26 7.56
CA MET A 287 -15.39 -5.00 6.40
C MET A 287 -15.02 -6.45 6.75
N SER A 288 -14.40 -6.69 7.90
CA SER A 288 -14.07 -8.06 8.33
C SER A 288 -15.31 -8.93 8.53
N ARG A 289 -16.40 -8.39 9.12
CA ARG A 289 -17.67 -9.13 9.27
C ARG A 289 -18.30 -9.44 7.91
N ASP A 290 -18.36 -8.45 7.03
CA ASP A 290 -18.99 -8.57 5.72
C ASP A 290 -18.21 -9.52 4.79
N LEU A 291 -16.88 -9.59 4.94
CA LEU A 291 -16.03 -10.58 4.26
C LEU A 291 -16.40 -12.01 4.67
N VAL A 292 -16.55 -12.27 5.98
CA VAL A 292 -16.97 -13.57 6.49
C VAL A 292 -18.37 -13.94 5.97
N GLU A 293 -19.30 -12.99 5.98
CA GLU A 293 -20.65 -13.23 5.48
C GLU A 293 -20.65 -13.59 3.99
N TYR A 294 -19.82 -12.91 3.18
CA TYR A 294 -19.62 -13.29 1.79
C TYR A 294 -19.06 -14.69 1.63
N MET A 295 -18.04 -15.04 2.42
CA MET A 295 -17.43 -16.36 2.40
C MET A 295 -18.44 -17.45 2.76
N ASP A 296 -19.32 -17.21 3.75
CA ASP A 296 -20.40 -18.14 4.11
C ASP A 296 -21.37 -18.38 2.96
N ARG A 297 -21.83 -17.31 2.32
CA ARG A 297 -22.74 -17.42 1.16
C ARG A 297 -22.12 -18.15 -0.03
N LYS A 298 -20.78 -18.15 -0.13
CA LYS A 298 -20.03 -18.81 -1.22
C LYS A 298 -19.44 -20.16 -0.84
N GLY A 299 -19.59 -20.60 0.41
CA GLY A 299 -18.98 -21.84 0.89
C GLY A 299 -17.45 -21.81 0.91
N ILE A 300 -16.86 -20.63 1.10
CA ILE A 300 -15.41 -20.43 1.12
C ILE A 300 -14.90 -20.60 2.56
N GLY A 301 -13.93 -21.49 2.74
CA GLY A 301 -13.38 -21.83 4.06
C GLY A 301 -12.42 -20.77 4.56
N ASN A 302 -11.52 -20.31 3.69
CA ASN A 302 -10.48 -19.33 3.99
C ASN A 302 -10.38 -18.25 2.92
N VAL A 303 -10.13 -17.01 3.34
CA VAL A 303 -10.09 -15.83 2.45
C VAL A 303 -9.05 -15.95 1.34
N ARG A 304 -7.97 -16.73 1.54
CA ARG A 304 -6.91 -16.97 0.56
C ARG A 304 -7.41 -17.66 -0.70
N GLU A 305 -8.51 -18.40 -0.63
CA GLU A 305 -9.14 -19.03 -1.80
C GLU A 305 -9.63 -18.00 -2.84
N LEU A 306 -9.84 -16.75 -2.42
CA LEU A 306 -10.18 -15.66 -3.33
C LEU A 306 -9.00 -15.17 -4.15
N THR A 307 -7.77 -15.25 -3.63
CA THR A 307 -6.59 -14.65 -4.26
C THR A 307 -6.36 -15.18 -5.67
N GLY A 308 -6.48 -14.30 -6.66
CA GLY A 308 -6.23 -14.65 -8.07
C GLY A 308 -7.28 -15.57 -8.70
N SER A 309 -8.46 -15.69 -8.08
CA SER A 309 -9.58 -16.53 -8.57
C SER A 309 -10.34 -15.92 -9.76
N LEU A 310 -9.94 -14.75 -10.27
CA LEU A 310 -10.57 -14.10 -11.41
C LEU A 310 -10.57 -15.02 -12.64
N GLN A 311 -11.76 -15.21 -13.22
CA GLN A 311 -11.92 -15.93 -14.48
C GLN A 311 -12.11 -14.93 -15.61
N LEU A 312 -11.20 -14.94 -16.59
CA LEU A 312 -11.33 -14.10 -17.77
C LEU A 312 -12.21 -14.77 -18.82
N HIS A 313 -12.90 -13.95 -19.60
CA HIS A 313 -13.64 -14.44 -20.75
C HIS A 313 -12.69 -15.08 -21.76
N GLY A 314 -13.04 -16.29 -22.24
CA GLY A 314 -12.28 -17.01 -23.27
C GLY A 314 -11.19 -17.98 -22.77
N GLU A 315 -10.82 -17.97 -21.48
CA GLU A 315 -9.87 -18.95 -20.92
C GLU A 315 -10.49 -20.34 -20.75
N ALA A 316 -11.80 -20.42 -20.47
CA ALA A 316 -12.55 -21.68 -20.38
C ALA A 316 -12.63 -22.45 -21.73
N ALA A 317 -12.31 -21.81 -22.86
CA ALA A 317 -12.36 -22.45 -24.18
C ALA A 317 -11.10 -23.27 -24.51
N ARG A 318 -9.98 -23.11 -23.78
CA ARG A 318 -8.72 -23.82 -24.08
C ARG A 318 -8.55 -25.14 -23.33
N CYS A 319 -9.35 -25.41 -22.31
CA CYS A 319 -9.27 -26.64 -21.51
C CYS A 319 -10.17 -27.78 -22.04
N LEU A 320 -10.99 -27.54 -23.07
CA LEU A 320 -11.94 -28.51 -23.63
C LEU A 320 -11.58 -29.03 -25.03
N CYS A 321 -10.37 -28.75 -25.54
CA CYS A 321 -9.94 -29.15 -26.89
C CYS A 321 -8.66 -29.99 -26.90
N SER A 322 -8.47 -30.87 -25.91
CA SER A 322 -7.43 -31.90 -25.94
C SER A 322 -7.98 -33.25 -25.47
N GLY A 323 -9.03 -33.72 -26.15
CA GLY A 323 -9.49 -35.10 -26.16
C GLY A 323 -9.16 -35.76 -27.49
#